data_AF-A0A6L6CW09-F1
#
_entry.id   AF-A0A6L6CW09-F1
#
_cell.length_a   1.000
_cell.length_b   1.000
_cell.length_c   1.000
_cell.angle_alpha   90.00
_cell.angle_beta   90.00
_cell.angle_gamma   90.00
#
_symmetry.space_group_name_H-M   'P 1'
#
loop_
_entity.id
_entity.type
_entity.pdbx_description
1 polymer ?
#
loop_
_entity_poly.entity_id
_entity_poly.type
_entity_poly.pdbx_seq_one_letter_code
_entity_poly.pdbx_strand_id
1 'polypeptide(L)'
;MSALPIVVVTSAAGRTNKELKRTALGLVQSAIRPLHWIVTQSTLEHERVTRMRPVRTSGIHIASSSINLDPQSVVVFLRAGDTLAPHALTVILEHLRTNPLAQMLYADSSHGRSGRFEEVSEVRRPGWSPERLRSQCYVGDTIIATAQIVEAAGGISLLADLHEHDRALRLSENAQNISRVAELLTLSSQDRMLPSASLVAVQEHCTRVGIDAICTTPYTVPVVRVARRCATTPKISVIVPTRGTVETVRGNKVVLAAHAISTLLGATKYPSIEVIAVLDKETPDESRREIIAAGGGRLQVVDYDRPFN
;
A
#
# COMPACT_ATOMS: atom_id res chain seq x y z
N MET A 1 8.80 -1.56 30.00
CA MET A 1 8.97 -2.23 28.70
C MET A 1 10.00 -1.43 27.93
N SER A 2 11.06 -2.06 27.42
CA SER A 2 12.11 -1.35 26.67
C SER A 2 11.51 -0.79 25.38
N ALA A 3 11.90 0.43 24.99
CA ALA A 3 11.41 1.03 23.74
C ALA A 3 11.91 0.20 22.54
N LEU A 4 11.05 -0.11 21.57
CA LEU A 4 11.42 -0.87 20.38
C LEU A 4 12.56 -0.13 19.65
N PRO A 5 13.72 -0.77 19.39
CA PRO A 5 14.83 -0.11 18.73
C PRO A 5 14.44 0.24 17.28
N ILE A 6 14.60 1.51 16.91
CA ILE A 6 14.30 1.98 15.56
C ILE A 6 15.58 2.00 14.72
N VAL A 7 15.51 1.38 13.55
CA VAL A 7 16.58 1.36 12.55
C VAL A 7 16.07 2.09 11.31
N VAL A 8 16.70 3.20 10.93
CA VAL A 8 16.40 3.86 9.66
C VAL A 8 17.39 3.37 8.61
N VAL A 9 16.88 3.02 7.43
CA VAL A 9 17.67 2.49 6.32
C VAL A 9 17.52 3.40 5.11
N THR A 10 18.64 3.79 4.52
CA THR A 10 18.70 4.64 3.32
C THR A 10 19.73 4.08 2.35
N SER A 11 19.38 3.89 1.08
CA SER A 11 20.37 3.58 0.04
C SER A 11 20.99 4.87 -0.51
N ALA A 12 22.32 4.89 -0.58
CA ALA A 12 23.11 5.97 -1.16
C ALA A 12 23.44 5.76 -2.65
N ALA A 13 22.92 4.68 -3.26
CA ALA A 13 23.17 4.36 -4.66
C ALA A 13 22.73 5.50 -5.59
N GLY A 14 23.70 6.10 -6.30
CA GLY A 14 23.45 7.22 -7.22
C GLY A 14 22.97 8.50 -6.54
N ARG A 15 23.20 8.67 -5.23
CA ARG A 15 22.73 9.82 -4.44
C ARG A 15 23.85 10.80 -4.16
N THR A 16 23.48 12.05 -3.91
CA THR A 16 24.42 13.12 -3.59
C THR A 16 24.61 13.28 -2.08
N ASN A 17 25.75 13.84 -1.70
CA ASN A 17 26.01 14.29 -0.32
C ASN A 17 24.96 15.28 0.20
N LYS A 18 24.35 16.08 -0.69
CA LYS A 18 23.30 17.03 -0.31
C LYS A 18 22.01 16.30 0.10
N GLU A 19 21.61 15.28 -0.65
CA GLU A 19 20.43 14.45 -0.33
C GLU A 19 20.64 13.72 0.99
N LEU A 20 21.77 13.03 1.17
CA LEU A 20 22.09 12.34 2.42
C LEU A 20 22.18 13.30 3.61
N LYS A 21 22.77 14.49 3.42
CA LYS A 21 22.81 15.54 4.46
C LYS A 21 21.41 15.97 4.89
N ARG A 22 20.49 16.14 3.93
CA ARG A 22 19.10 16.50 4.25
C ARG A 22 18.44 15.42 5.10
N THR A 23 18.55 14.16 4.69
CA THR A 23 18.04 13.01 5.47
C THR A 23 18.65 12.96 6.87
N ALA A 24 19.99 13.07 6.98
CA ALA A 24 20.70 13.04 8.25
C ALA A 24 20.21 14.13 9.22
N LEU A 25 20.06 15.37 8.73
CA LEU A 25 19.57 16.48 9.54
C LEU A 25 18.12 16.27 9.97
N GLY A 26 17.27 15.69 9.11
CA GLY A 26 15.91 15.30 9.48
C GLY A 26 15.86 14.30 10.63
N LEU A 27 16.71 13.26 10.59
CA LEU A 27 16.83 12.27 11.67
C LEU A 27 17.34 12.89 12.98
N VAL A 28 18.26 13.87 12.88
CA VAL A 28 18.75 14.67 14.02
C VAL A 28 17.71 15.68 14.53
N GLN A 29 16.63 15.93 13.80
CA GLN A 29 15.55 16.85 14.22
C GLN A 29 14.28 16.14 14.71
N SER A 30 14.17 14.82 14.54
CA SER A 30 13.07 14.02 15.10
C SER A 30 12.89 14.21 16.62
N ALA A 31 11.69 13.99 17.16
CA ALA A 31 11.42 14.10 18.59
C ALA A 31 12.16 13.01 19.37
N ILE A 32 12.21 11.80 18.81
CA ILE A 32 13.05 10.70 19.24
C ILE A 32 14.06 10.35 18.14
N ARG A 33 15.25 9.91 18.51
CA ARG A 33 16.31 9.52 17.56
C ARG A 33 16.17 8.03 17.23
N PRO A 34 16.42 7.61 15.97
CA PRO A 34 16.61 6.20 15.70
C PRO A 34 17.89 5.72 16.40
N LEU A 35 17.90 4.45 16.82
CA LEU A 35 19.10 3.83 17.39
C LEU A 35 20.19 3.71 16.31
N HIS A 36 19.79 3.24 15.13
CA HIS A 36 20.68 3.07 13.99
C HIS A 36 20.22 3.85 12.76
N TRP A 37 21.18 4.40 12.01
CA TRP A 37 21.00 4.83 10.63
C TRP A 37 21.95 4.07 9.73
N ILE A 38 21.39 3.18 8.90
CA ILE A 38 22.13 2.35 7.97
C ILE A 38 22.09 3.00 6.59
N VAL A 39 23.27 3.29 6.05
CA VAL A 39 23.44 3.89 4.73
C VAL A 39 24.05 2.86 3.78
N THR A 40 23.22 2.09 3.08
CA THR A 40 23.70 1.08 2.13
C THR A 40 24.31 1.74 0.89
N GLN A 41 25.21 1.04 0.20
CA GLN A 41 25.86 1.55 -1.02
C GLN A 41 26.59 2.90 -0.82
N SER A 42 27.03 3.20 0.42
CA SER A 42 27.76 4.43 0.72
C SER A 42 29.19 4.38 0.15
N THR A 43 29.67 5.51 -0.38
CA THR A 43 31.06 5.69 -0.82
C THR A 43 31.85 6.47 0.22
N LEU A 44 33.18 6.55 0.06
CA LEU A 44 34.04 7.40 0.91
C LEU A 44 33.60 8.88 0.91
N GLU A 45 33.04 9.37 -0.19
CA GLU A 45 32.53 10.73 -0.25
C GLU A 45 31.32 10.96 0.67
N HIS A 46 30.48 9.93 0.83
CA HIS A 46 29.30 9.96 1.69
C HIS A 46 29.65 10.03 3.18
N GLU A 47 30.85 9.61 3.59
CA GLU A 47 31.31 9.69 4.98
C GLU A 47 31.41 11.12 5.50
N ARG A 48 31.52 12.12 4.62
CA ARG A 48 31.49 13.54 5.04
C ARG A 48 30.19 13.90 5.74
N VAL A 49 29.07 13.28 5.33
CA VAL A 49 27.76 13.49 5.96
C VAL A 49 27.73 12.86 7.35
N THR A 50 28.21 11.63 7.49
CA THR A 50 28.20 10.90 8.77
C THR A 50 29.13 11.54 9.81
N ARG A 51 30.19 12.24 9.34
CA ARG A 51 31.16 12.95 10.19
C ARG A 51 30.71 14.35 10.63
N MET A 52 29.58 14.88 10.14
CA MET A 52 29.10 16.21 10.55
C MET A 52 28.82 16.26 12.06
N ARG A 53 29.18 17.37 12.72
CA ARG A 53 29.00 17.53 14.18
C ARG A 53 27.58 17.20 14.67
N PRO A 54 26.48 17.71 14.06
CA PRO A 54 25.13 17.40 14.54
C PRO A 54 24.80 15.92 14.51
N VAL A 55 25.33 15.19 13.52
CA VAL A 55 25.13 13.75 13.35
C VAL A 55 25.95 12.99 14.40
N ARG A 56 27.23 13.32 14.59
CA ARG A 56 28.09 12.67 15.58
C ARG A 56 27.63 12.86 17.03
N THR A 57 27.02 14.01 17.36
CA THR A 57 26.53 14.30 18.71
C THR A 57 25.07 13.87 18.92
N SER A 58 24.45 13.23 17.94
CA SER A 58 23.03 12.87 18.00
C SER A 58 22.73 11.59 18.78
N GLY A 59 23.75 10.76 19.06
CA GLY A 59 23.58 9.43 19.62
C GLY A 59 23.10 8.37 18.63
N ILE A 60 22.94 8.70 17.35
CA ILE A 60 22.58 7.73 16.29
C ILE A 60 23.84 6.92 15.90
N HIS A 61 23.74 5.59 15.95
CA HIS A 61 24.77 4.70 15.46
C HIS A 61 24.69 4.54 13.94
N ILE A 62 25.79 4.81 13.24
CA ILE A 62 25.80 4.82 11.77
C ILE A 62 26.57 3.62 11.26
N ALA A 63 25.99 2.90 10.30
CA ALA A 63 26.61 1.78 9.61
C ALA A 63 26.50 1.94 8.10
N SER A 64 27.52 1.51 7.36
CA SER A 64 27.55 1.49 5.88
C SER A 64 27.09 0.15 5.29
N SER A 65 26.87 -0.85 6.13
CA SER A 65 26.42 -2.20 5.77
C SER A 65 25.30 -2.66 6.70
N SER A 66 24.62 -3.75 6.34
CA SER A 66 23.64 -4.40 7.22
C SER A 66 24.28 -4.80 8.56
N ILE A 67 23.52 -4.63 9.62
CA ILE A 67 23.82 -5.11 10.97
C ILE A 67 22.86 -6.23 11.30
N ASN A 68 23.22 -7.10 12.25
CA ASN A 68 22.26 -8.03 12.82
C ASN A 68 21.18 -7.23 13.55
N LEU A 69 19.95 -7.31 13.05
CA LEU A 69 18.81 -6.65 13.68
C LEU A 69 18.45 -7.37 14.98
N ASP A 70 18.21 -6.60 16.04
CA ASP A 70 17.44 -7.12 17.17
C ASP A 70 16.06 -7.54 16.63
N PRO A 71 15.55 -8.76 16.90
CA PRO A 71 14.24 -9.21 16.45
C PRO A 71 13.07 -8.29 16.81
N GLN A 72 13.21 -7.46 17.86
CA GLN A 72 12.23 -6.45 18.26
C GLN A 72 12.40 -5.12 17.53
N SER A 73 13.40 -4.98 16.65
CA SER A 73 13.63 -3.75 15.91
C SER A 73 12.50 -3.45 14.94
N VAL A 74 12.26 -2.16 14.77
CA VAL A 74 11.40 -1.61 13.73
C VAL A 74 12.29 -0.92 12.70
N VAL A 75 12.15 -1.33 11.45
CA VAL A 75 12.95 -0.84 10.33
C VAL A 75 12.13 0.17 9.53
N VAL A 76 12.68 1.37 9.33
CA VAL A 76 12.07 2.43 8.52
C VAL A 76 12.93 2.62 7.28
N PHE A 77 12.41 2.23 6.11
CA PHE A 77 13.06 2.53 4.84
C PHE A 77 12.75 3.96 4.44
N LEU A 78 13.79 4.77 4.25
CA LEU A 78 13.68 6.18 3.93
C LEU A 78 14.61 6.50 2.76
N ARG A 79 14.05 7.08 1.69
CA ARG A 79 14.80 7.49 0.50
C ARG A 79 15.78 8.61 0.84
N ALA A 80 16.97 8.57 0.25
CA ALA A 80 17.93 9.66 0.40
C ALA A 80 17.33 10.97 -0.13
N GLY A 81 17.49 12.05 0.64
CA GLY A 81 16.89 13.35 0.37
C GLY A 81 15.58 13.58 1.12
N ASP A 82 14.84 12.54 1.46
CA ASP A 82 13.61 12.65 2.23
C ASP A 82 13.91 12.83 3.72
N THR A 83 12.96 13.42 4.44
CA THR A 83 13.05 13.62 5.89
C THR A 83 11.78 13.13 6.57
N LEU A 84 11.92 12.54 7.75
CA LEU A 84 10.78 12.23 8.60
C LEU A 84 10.23 13.53 9.23
N ALA A 85 8.91 13.60 9.40
CA ALA A 85 8.30 14.63 10.23
C ALA A 85 8.84 14.51 11.67
N PRO A 86 8.95 15.61 12.44
CA PRO A 86 9.56 15.55 13.77
C PRO A 86 8.91 14.52 14.70
N HIS A 87 7.59 14.35 14.65
CA HIS A 87 6.84 13.40 15.48
C HIS A 87 6.76 11.98 14.89
N ALA A 88 7.30 11.74 13.69
CA ALA A 88 6.99 10.53 12.92
C ALA A 88 7.36 9.22 13.63
N LEU A 89 8.55 9.17 14.23
CA LEU A 89 9.01 7.98 14.95
C LEU A 89 8.17 7.71 16.22
N THR A 90 7.73 8.77 16.91
CA THR A 90 6.83 8.63 18.08
C THR A 90 5.49 8.04 17.65
N VAL A 91 4.92 8.52 16.55
CA VAL A 91 3.66 8.01 16.00
C VAL A 91 3.79 6.56 15.55
N ILE A 92 4.90 6.18 14.90
CA ILE A 92 5.16 4.79 14.51
C ILE A 92 5.17 3.87 15.73
N LEU A 93 5.88 4.25 16.80
CA LEU A 93 5.93 3.44 18.03
C LEU A 93 4.57 3.34 18.70
N GLU A 94 3.82 4.43 18.79
CA GLU A 94 2.49 4.44 19.37
C GLU A 94 1.50 3.58 18.57
N HIS A 95 1.59 3.62 17.23
CA HIS A 95 0.79 2.78 16.35
C HIS A 95 1.09 1.30 16.56
N LEU A 96 2.37 0.92 16.67
CA LEU A 96 2.77 -0.46 16.95
C LEU A 96 2.38 -0.91 18.37
N ARG A 97 2.41 0.00 19.35
CA ARG A 97 1.98 -0.28 20.72
C ARG A 97 0.48 -0.57 20.80
N THR A 98 -0.33 0.18 20.04
CA THR A 98 -1.79 0.02 19.98
C THR A 98 -2.22 -1.10 19.03
N ASN A 99 -1.37 -1.46 18.06
CA ASN A 99 -1.59 -2.55 17.10
C ASN A 99 -0.39 -3.51 17.09
N PRO A 100 -0.20 -4.32 18.15
CA PRO A 100 1.00 -5.14 18.33
C PRO A 100 1.20 -6.25 17.29
N LEU A 101 0.15 -6.60 16.54
CA LEU A 101 0.24 -7.56 15.45
C LEU A 101 0.71 -6.93 14.13
N ALA A 102 0.76 -5.60 14.04
CA ALA A 102 1.13 -4.91 12.81
C ALA A 102 2.59 -5.19 12.44
N GLN A 103 2.79 -5.63 11.21
CA GLN A 103 4.04 -6.18 10.70
C GLN A 103 4.70 -5.27 9.67
N MET A 104 3.87 -4.53 8.92
CA MET A 104 4.27 -3.55 7.93
C MET A 104 3.33 -2.34 8.03
N LEU A 105 3.90 -1.14 8.01
CA LEU A 105 3.17 0.12 8.03
C LEU A 105 3.56 0.98 6.83
N TYR A 106 2.63 1.81 6.41
CA TYR A 106 2.86 2.90 5.47
C TYR A 106 2.02 4.11 5.88
N ALA A 107 2.41 5.30 5.46
CA ALA A 107 1.79 6.53 5.95
C ALA A 107 1.72 7.63 4.90
N ASP A 108 0.90 8.65 5.15
CA ASP A 108 0.77 9.79 4.27
C ASP A 108 2.10 10.57 4.19
N SER A 109 2.27 11.33 3.10
CA SER A 109 3.52 12.06 2.85
C SER A 109 3.25 13.44 2.28
N SER A 110 4.08 14.40 2.64
CA SER A 110 4.11 15.72 2.03
C SER A 110 5.22 15.77 0.96
N HIS A 111 5.01 16.48 -0.15
CA HIS A 111 5.91 16.55 -1.31
C HIS A 111 6.15 18.00 -1.73
N GLY A 112 7.37 18.27 -2.20
CA GLY A 112 7.85 19.62 -2.54
C GLY A 112 8.77 20.20 -1.47
N ARG A 113 9.19 21.45 -1.67
CA ARG A 113 10.07 22.16 -0.74
C ARG A 113 9.25 23.11 0.12
N SER A 114 9.43 23.04 1.44
CA SER A 114 8.95 24.10 2.33
C SER A 114 9.83 25.33 2.09
N GLY A 115 9.34 26.23 1.23
CA GLY A 115 9.92 27.53 0.95
C GLY A 115 9.00 28.63 1.46
N ARG A 116 9.50 29.87 1.56
CA ARG A 116 8.73 31.02 2.07
C ARG A 116 7.44 31.28 1.25
N PHE A 117 7.37 30.78 0.02
CA PHE A 117 6.25 30.96 -0.91
C PHE A 117 5.79 29.64 -1.57
N GLU A 118 6.34 28.49 -1.16
CA GLU A 118 5.99 27.19 -1.74
C GLU A 118 5.29 26.33 -0.68
N GLU A 119 4.02 26.03 -0.92
CA GLU A 119 3.26 25.09 -0.11
C GLU A 119 3.59 23.66 -0.48
N VAL A 120 3.71 22.82 0.54
CA VAL A 120 3.98 21.40 0.36
C VAL A 120 2.66 20.70 0.02
N SER A 121 2.66 19.85 -1.00
CA SER A 121 1.47 19.10 -1.38
C SER A 121 1.34 17.82 -0.55
N GLU A 122 0.12 17.45 -0.15
CA GLU A 122 -0.13 16.25 0.66
C GLU A 122 -0.61 15.07 -0.20
N VAL A 123 0.03 13.91 -0.03
CA VAL A 123 -0.44 12.62 -0.57
C VAL A 123 -1.05 11.81 0.55
N ARG A 124 -2.39 11.76 0.57
CA ARG A 124 -3.17 10.88 1.43
C ARG A 124 -3.32 9.50 0.77
N ARG A 125 -2.94 8.44 1.46
CA ARG A 125 -2.94 7.07 0.91
C ARG A 125 -4.27 6.37 1.23
N PRO A 126 -4.81 5.48 0.38
CA PRO A 126 -5.99 4.71 0.76
C PRO A 126 -5.65 3.57 1.74
N GLY A 127 -6.69 2.88 2.21
CA GLY A 127 -6.57 1.61 2.93
C GLY A 127 -5.83 0.53 2.14
N TRP A 128 -5.40 -0.51 2.84
CA TRP A 128 -4.57 -1.57 2.28
C TRP A 128 -5.32 -2.35 1.17
N SER A 129 -4.65 -2.58 0.04
CA SER A 129 -5.17 -3.37 -1.08
C SER A 129 -4.01 -4.03 -1.82
N PRO A 130 -3.86 -5.37 -1.74
CA PRO A 130 -2.83 -6.09 -2.48
C PRO A 130 -3.03 -5.97 -4.00
N GLU A 131 -4.28 -5.91 -4.48
CA GLU A 131 -4.59 -5.70 -5.90
C GLU A 131 -4.14 -4.33 -6.39
N ARG A 132 -4.32 -3.27 -5.58
CA ARG A 132 -3.83 -1.94 -5.93
C ARG A 132 -2.30 -1.90 -5.92
N LEU A 133 -1.65 -2.57 -4.97
CA LEU A 133 -0.20 -2.65 -4.91
C LEU A 133 0.38 -3.38 -6.12
N ARG A 134 -0.31 -4.39 -6.67
CA ARG A 134 0.11 -5.02 -7.94
C ARG A 134 -0.03 -4.11 -9.17
N SER A 135 -0.66 -2.95 -9.02
CA SER A 135 -0.80 -1.97 -10.09
C SER A 135 0.17 -0.79 -9.93
N GLN A 136 0.35 -0.29 -8.72
CA GLN A 136 1.18 0.89 -8.45
C GLN A 136 1.63 0.92 -6.98
N CYS A 137 2.80 1.51 -6.71
CA CYS A 137 3.40 1.69 -5.38
C CYS A 137 2.69 2.77 -4.58
N TYR A 138 1.40 2.58 -4.30
CA TYR A 138 0.60 3.60 -3.65
C TYR A 138 0.91 3.76 -2.15
N VAL A 139 1.58 2.77 -1.55
CA VAL A 139 2.10 2.85 -0.18
C VAL A 139 3.29 3.80 -0.07
N GLY A 140 3.92 4.12 -1.20
CA GLY A 140 5.00 5.10 -1.32
C GLY A 140 6.37 4.60 -0.92
N ASP A 141 7.31 5.54 -0.90
CA ASP A 141 8.73 5.24 -0.79
C ASP A 141 9.15 4.92 0.65
N THR A 142 8.45 5.51 1.63
CA THR A 142 8.66 5.26 3.06
C THR A 142 7.76 4.14 3.55
N ILE A 143 8.39 3.05 3.96
CA ILE A 143 7.74 1.85 4.47
C ILE A 143 8.40 1.48 5.78
N ILE A 144 7.58 1.09 6.75
CA ILE A 144 8.03 0.61 8.05
C ILE A 144 7.72 -0.89 8.12
N ALA A 145 8.63 -1.69 8.63
CA ALA A 145 8.41 -3.11 8.84
C ALA A 145 9.14 -3.60 10.09
N THR A 146 8.63 -4.66 10.70
CA THR A 146 9.34 -5.35 11.79
C THR A 146 10.60 -6.03 11.24
N ALA A 147 11.62 -6.21 12.08
CA ALA A 147 12.85 -6.91 11.71
C ALA A 147 12.57 -8.30 11.12
N GLN A 148 11.62 -9.03 11.69
CA GLN A 148 11.20 -10.36 11.23
C GLN A 148 10.74 -10.35 9.77
N ILE A 149 9.92 -9.37 9.37
CA ILE A 149 9.43 -9.23 7.99
C ILE A 149 10.56 -8.80 7.06
N VAL A 150 11.45 -7.92 7.52
CA VAL A 150 12.62 -7.48 6.74
C VAL A 150 13.53 -8.67 6.42
N GLU A 151 13.85 -9.50 7.42
CA GLU A 151 14.66 -10.70 7.21
C GLU A 151 13.97 -11.71 6.28
N ALA A 152 12.68 -11.99 6.50
CA ALA A 152 11.90 -12.90 5.66
C ALA A 152 11.81 -12.43 4.19
N ALA A 153 11.78 -11.11 3.97
CA ALA A 153 11.73 -10.51 2.63
C ALA A 153 13.11 -10.38 1.94
N GLY A 154 14.19 -10.88 2.56
CA GLY A 154 15.54 -10.95 2.00
C GLY A 154 16.57 -10.01 2.63
N GLY A 155 16.24 -9.36 3.75
CA GLY A 155 17.16 -8.58 4.56
C GLY A 155 17.35 -7.13 4.10
N ILE A 156 17.99 -6.33 4.97
CA ILE A 156 18.18 -4.88 4.77
C ILE A 156 18.89 -4.56 3.46
N SER A 157 20.02 -5.20 3.20
CA SER A 157 20.90 -4.84 2.08
C SER A 157 20.18 -4.98 0.73
N LEU A 158 19.45 -6.08 0.55
CA LEU A 158 18.64 -6.28 -0.66
C LEU A 158 17.52 -5.22 -0.73
N LEU A 159 16.69 -5.12 0.30
CA LEU A 159 15.48 -4.29 0.26
C LEU A 159 15.77 -2.79 0.11
N ALA A 160 16.88 -2.30 0.67
CA ALA A 160 17.30 -0.91 0.57
C ALA A 160 17.61 -0.51 -0.88
N ASP A 161 18.16 -1.43 -1.67
CA ASP A 161 18.65 -1.17 -3.01
C ASP A 161 17.60 -1.45 -4.10
N LEU A 162 16.48 -2.08 -3.73
CA LEU A 162 15.35 -2.29 -4.62
C LEU A 162 14.56 -1.01 -4.90
N HIS A 163 13.94 -0.99 -6.08
CA HIS A 163 12.89 -0.02 -6.40
C HIS A 163 11.79 -0.07 -5.34
N GLU A 164 11.22 1.08 -4.96
CA GLU A 164 10.24 1.19 -3.86
C GLU A 164 9.05 0.24 -4.03
N HIS A 165 8.62 0.06 -5.28
CA HIS A 165 7.54 -0.87 -5.63
C HIS A 165 7.88 -2.33 -5.33
N ASP A 166 9.10 -2.79 -5.66
CA ASP A 166 9.50 -4.18 -5.39
C ASP A 166 9.71 -4.40 -3.89
N ARG A 167 10.31 -3.42 -3.19
CA ARG A 167 10.42 -3.46 -1.73
C ARG A 167 9.04 -3.58 -1.07
N ALA A 168 8.07 -2.79 -1.50
CA ALA A 168 6.71 -2.85 -0.99
C ALA A 168 6.07 -4.23 -1.21
N LEU A 169 6.22 -4.77 -2.43
CA LEU A 169 5.67 -6.08 -2.79
C LEU A 169 6.31 -7.19 -1.94
N ARG A 170 7.65 -7.26 -1.84
CA ARG A 170 8.37 -8.27 -1.05
C ARG A 170 8.04 -8.23 0.45
N LEU A 171 7.94 -7.03 1.02
CA LEU A 171 7.52 -6.89 2.42
C LEU A 171 6.08 -7.39 2.60
N SER A 172 5.18 -7.05 1.66
CA SER A 172 3.78 -7.49 1.72
C SER A 172 3.57 -8.99 1.47
N GLU A 173 4.49 -9.64 0.76
CA GLU A 173 4.48 -11.11 0.56
C GLU A 173 4.68 -11.85 1.89
N ASN A 174 5.37 -11.24 2.85
CA ASN A 174 5.71 -11.84 4.13
C ASN A 174 4.86 -11.30 5.30
N ALA A 175 4.19 -10.15 5.12
CA ALA A 175 3.37 -9.53 6.15
C ALA A 175 1.89 -9.92 6.02
N GLN A 176 1.31 -10.40 7.12
CA GLN A 176 -0.12 -10.70 7.24
C GLN A 176 -0.92 -9.48 7.72
N ASN A 177 -0.33 -8.68 8.61
CA ASN A 177 -0.98 -7.53 9.23
C ASN A 177 -0.33 -6.24 8.75
N ILE A 178 -0.96 -5.61 7.75
CA ILE A 178 -0.47 -4.39 7.11
C ILE A 178 -1.40 -3.24 7.48
N SER A 179 -0.84 -2.16 8.00
CA SER A 179 -1.64 -1.05 8.53
C SER A 179 -1.23 0.30 7.92
N ARG A 180 -2.23 1.14 7.65
CA ARG A 180 -2.01 2.52 7.24
C ARG A 180 -2.00 3.41 8.49
N VAL A 181 -1.00 4.27 8.60
CA VAL A 181 -0.99 5.40 9.52
C VAL A 181 -1.48 6.64 8.76
N ALA A 182 -2.65 7.20 9.13
CA ALA A 182 -3.27 8.33 8.43
C ALA A 182 -2.67 9.70 8.83
N GLU A 183 -1.34 9.75 8.95
CA GLU A 183 -0.57 10.94 9.36
C GLU A 183 0.56 11.22 8.37
N LEU A 184 0.95 12.50 8.26
CA LEU A 184 2.02 12.96 7.38
C LEU A 184 3.38 12.68 8.03
N LEU A 185 3.91 11.47 7.84
CA LEU A 185 5.14 11.05 8.50
C LEU A 185 6.42 11.39 7.73
N THR A 186 6.31 11.70 6.44
CA THR A 186 7.47 11.93 5.57
C THR A 186 7.30 13.19 4.74
N LEU A 187 8.34 14.00 4.68
CA LEU A 187 8.52 15.06 3.70
C LEU A 187 9.47 14.57 2.60
N SER A 188 8.87 14.24 1.45
CA SER A 188 9.54 13.82 0.23
C SER A 188 10.31 14.98 -0.41
N SER A 189 11.52 14.71 -0.90
CA SER A 189 12.26 15.67 -1.71
C SER A 189 11.86 15.66 -3.18
N GLN A 190 10.91 14.81 -3.55
CA GLN A 190 10.37 14.69 -4.91
C GLN A 190 9.13 15.56 -5.04
N ASP A 191 8.93 16.12 -6.24
CA ASP A 191 7.70 16.84 -6.60
C ASP A 191 6.61 15.88 -7.13
N ARG A 192 6.95 14.59 -7.27
CA ARG A 192 6.05 13.56 -7.81
C ARG A 192 4.99 13.16 -6.77
N MET A 193 3.75 13.54 -7.05
CA MET A 193 2.57 13.15 -6.26
C MET A 193 2.00 11.78 -6.64
N LEU A 194 2.19 11.36 -7.88
CA LEU A 194 1.67 10.08 -8.36
C LEU A 194 2.52 8.90 -7.85
N PRO A 195 1.89 7.78 -7.47
CA PRO A 195 2.61 6.55 -7.17
C PRO A 195 3.53 6.13 -8.32
N SER A 196 4.69 5.54 -7.98
CA SER A 196 5.50 4.86 -8.99
C SER A 196 4.86 3.54 -9.42
N ALA A 197 5.28 3.06 -10.59
CA ALA A 197 4.96 1.72 -11.05
C ALA A 197 6.20 1.14 -11.72
N SER A 198 6.52 -0.11 -11.36
CA SER A 198 7.62 -0.87 -11.94
C SER A 198 7.06 -2.16 -12.50
N LEU A 199 7.13 -2.30 -13.83
CA LEU A 199 6.69 -3.51 -14.53
C LEU A 199 7.47 -4.74 -14.07
N VAL A 200 8.79 -4.61 -13.96
CA VAL A 200 9.69 -5.70 -13.54
C VAL A 200 9.32 -6.16 -12.13
N ALA A 201 9.16 -5.22 -11.19
CA ALA A 201 8.77 -5.54 -9.81
C ALA A 201 7.47 -6.35 -9.73
N VAL A 202 6.46 -5.97 -10.51
CA VAL A 202 5.16 -6.65 -10.51
C VAL A 202 5.24 -8.02 -11.19
N GLN A 203 6.01 -8.16 -12.28
CA GLN A 203 6.24 -9.44 -12.95
C GLN A 203 6.93 -10.44 -12.03
N GLU A 204 7.99 -10.01 -11.36
CA GLU A 204 8.70 -10.85 -10.39
C GLU A 204 7.81 -11.18 -9.20
N HIS A 205 7.05 -10.21 -8.67
CA HIS A 205 6.07 -10.46 -7.61
C HIS A 205 5.05 -11.53 -8.01
N CYS A 206 4.43 -11.40 -9.20
CA CYS A 206 3.46 -12.38 -9.67
C CYS A 206 4.07 -13.79 -9.75
N THR A 207 5.32 -13.88 -10.20
CA THR A 207 6.08 -15.13 -10.22
C THR A 207 6.30 -15.69 -8.81
N ARG A 208 6.74 -14.87 -7.85
CA ARG A 208 7.00 -15.27 -6.46
C ARG A 208 5.74 -15.80 -5.76
N VAL A 209 4.58 -15.20 -6.02
CA VAL A 209 3.31 -15.57 -5.36
C VAL A 209 2.44 -16.52 -6.18
N GLY A 210 2.94 -17.05 -7.29
CA GLY A 210 2.23 -18.04 -8.11
C GLY A 210 1.02 -17.49 -8.87
N ILE A 211 1.00 -16.20 -9.20
CA ILE A 211 -0.04 -15.59 -10.06
C ILE A 211 0.39 -15.73 -11.51
N ASP A 212 -0.30 -16.59 -12.27
CA ASP A 212 -0.15 -16.66 -13.72
C ASP A 212 -0.83 -15.44 -14.38
N ALA A 213 -0.01 -14.48 -14.81
CA ALA A 213 -0.49 -13.26 -15.45
C ALA A 213 0.48 -12.71 -16.49
N ILE A 214 -0.08 -11.95 -17.44
CA ILE A 214 0.66 -11.05 -18.30
C ILE A 214 0.61 -9.67 -17.67
N CYS A 215 1.78 -9.11 -17.37
CA CYS A 215 1.89 -7.75 -16.87
C CYS A 215 2.33 -6.81 -17.99
N THR A 216 1.67 -5.65 -18.13
CA THR A 216 2.02 -4.60 -19.09
C THR A 216 1.92 -3.23 -18.44
N THR A 217 2.65 -2.25 -18.97
CA THR A 217 2.49 -0.83 -18.57
C THR A 217 1.86 -0.07 -19.73
N PRO A 218 0.70 0.59 -19.56
CA PRO A 218 0.21 1.52 -20.56
C PRO A 218 1.13 2.75 -20.58
N TYR A 219 1.35 3.36 -21.76
CA TYR A 219 2.29 4.46 -21.93
C TYR A 219 1.88 5.77 -21.26
N THR A 220 0.61 5.91 -20.85
CA THR A 220 0.02 7.20 -20.45
C THR A 220 -0.10 7.41 -18.95
N VAL A 221 0.08 6.36 -18.14
CA VAL A 221 -0.13 6.41 -16.69
C VAL A 221 0.86 5.48 -15.96
N PRO A 222 1.39 5.88 -14.80
CA PRO A 222 2.32 5.06 -14.01
C PRO A 222 1.55 3.93 -13.31
N VAL A 223 1.17 2.91 -14.09
CA VAL A 223 0.41 1.76 -13.62
C VAL A 223 0.85 0.49 -14.35
N VAL A 224 0.89 -0.63 -13.64
CA VAL A 224 1.01 -1.96 -14.23
C VAL A 224 -0.37 -2.58 -14.32
N ARG A 225 -0.75 -3.03 -15.51
CA ARG A 225 -1.93 -3.87 -15.73
C ARG A 225 -1.52 -5.33 -15.56
N VAL A 226 -2.14 -6.01 -14.60
CA VAL A 226 -1.96 -7.46 -14.37
C VAL A 226 -3.15 -8.22 -14.96
N ALA A 227 -2.96 -8.80 -16.14
CA ALA A 227 -3.97 -9.62 -16.81
C ALA A 227 -3.74 -11.10 -16.46
N ARG A 228 -4.48 -11.60 -15.46
CA ARG A 228 -4.42 -13.01 -15.04
C ARG A 228 -4.89 -13.94 -16.15
N ARG A 229 -4.18 -15.04 -16.37
CA ARG A 229 -4.62 -16.11 -17.25
C ARG A 229 -5.55 -17.03 -16.47
N CYS A 230 -6.76 -17.22 -16.98
CA CYS A 230 -7.68 -18.22 -16.46
C CYS A 230 -7.52 -19.48 -17.31
N ALA A 231 -6.82 -20.49 -16.79
CA ALA A 231 -6.68 -21.80 -17.46
C ALA A 231 -7.99 -22.61 -17.44
N THR A 232 -8.90 -22.27 -16.53
CA THR A 232 -10.21 -22.91 -16.38
C THR A 232 -11.33 -21.91 -16.64
N THR A 233 -12.56 -22.41 -16.68
CA THR A 233 -13.78 -21.58 -16.67
C THR A 233 -14.39 -21.63 -15.27
N PRO A 234 -13.82 -20.91 -14.27
CA PRO A 234 -14.33 -20.95 -12.91
C PRO A 234 -15.77 -20.42 -12.86
N LYS A 235 -16.55 -20.89 -11.89
CA LYS A 235 -17.87 -20.30 -11.64
C LYS A 235 -17.71 -18.85 -11.19
N ILE A 236 -18.44 -17.93 -11.81
CA ILE A 236 -18.54 -16.53 -11.39
C ILE A 236 -19.86 -16.34 -10.64
N SER A 237 -19.78 -15.86 -9.40
CA SER A 237 -20.96 -15.53 -8.59
C SER A 237 -21.08 -14.01 -8.49
N VAL A 238 -22.17 -13.45 -9.04
CA VAL A 238 -22.44 -12.01 -8.97
C VAL A 238 -23.40 -11.74 -7.82
N ILE A 239 -22.90 -11.05 -6.79
CA ILE A 239 -23.69 -10.69 -5.62
C ILE A 239 -24.38 -9.35 -5.88
N VAL A 240 -25.71 -9.32 -5.77
CA VAL A 240 -26.55 -8.13 -5.98
C VAL A 240 -27.28 -7.82 -4.67
N PRO A 241 -26.69 -7.02 -3.77
CA PRO A 241 -27.40 -6.53 -2.60
C PRO A 241 -28.44 -5.50 -3.01
N THR A 242 -29.67 -5.65 -2.53
CA THR A 242 -30.76 -4.75 -2.90
C THR A 242 -31.87 -4.71 -1.85
N ARG A 243 -32.55 -3.57 -1.79
CA ARG A 243 -33.80 -3.34 -1.06
C ARG A 243 -35.01 -3.19 -2.00
N GLY A 244 -34.87 -3.64 -3.26
CA GLY A 244 -35.93 -3.56 -4.26
C GLY A 244 -36.17 -2.15 -4.82
N THR A 245 -35.17 -1.26 -4.79
CA THR A 245 -35.30 0.12 -5.27
C THR A 245 -35.88 0.18 -6.69
N VAL A 246 -36.95 0.96 -6.84
CA VAL A 246 -37.60 1.25 -8.12
C VAL A 246 -37.22 2.65 -8.56
N GLU A 247 -36.73 2.80 -9.79
CA GLU A 247 -36.35 4.08 -10.36
C GLU A 247 -36.84 4.22 -11.80
N THR A 248 -36.88 5.45 -12.30
CA THR A 248 -37.24 5.70 -13.71
C THR A 248 -36.00 5.67 -14.60
N VAL A 249 -35.84 4.63 -15.41
CA VAL A 249 -34.74 4.50 -16.38
C VAL A 249 -35.32 4.62 -17.78
N ARG A 250 -34.87 5.65 -18.52
CA ARG A 250 -35.34 5.94 -19.89
C ARG A 250 -36.88 6.04 -20.00
N GLY A 251 -37.52 6.65 -19.01
CA GLY A 251 -38.98 6.87 -18.99
C GLY A 251 -39.80 5.71 -18.45
N ASN A 252 -39.19 4.56 -18.13
CA ASN A 252 -39.89 3.41 -17.56
C ASN A 252 -39.52 3.23 -16.09
N LYS A 253 -40.51 2.95 -15.23
CA LYS A 253 -40.25 2.50 -13.87
C LYS A 253 -39.69 1.08 -13.90
N VAL A 254 -38.54 0.87 -13.27
CA VAL A 254 -37.85 -0.42 -13.23
C VAL A 254 -37.34 -0.72 -11.83
N VAL A 255 -37.45 -1.97 -11.41
CA VAL A 255 -36.70 -2.47 -10.25
C VAL A 255 -35.23 -2.57 -10.64
N LEU A 256 -34.38 -1.73 -10.05
CA LEU A 256 -32.98 -1.57 -10.47
C LEU A 256 -32.20 -2.89 -10.45
N ALA A 257 -32.42 -3.72 -9.43
CA ALA A 257 -31.78 -5.03 -9.32
C ALA A 257 -32.25 -5.98 -10.42
N ALA A 258 -33.55 -6.07 -10.68
CA ALA A 258 -34.09 -6.91 -11.75
C ALA A 258 -33.54 -6.47 -13.13
N HIS A 259 -33.50 -5.16 -13.37
CA HIS A 259 -32.96 -4.60 -14.60
C HIS A 259 -31.47 -4.90 -14.78
N ALA A 260 -30.66 -4.76 -13.72
CA ALA A 260 -29.24 -5.07 -13.74
C ALA A 260 -28.98 -6.56 -13.99
N ILE A 261 -29.74 -7.44 -13.32
CA ILE A 261 -29.63 -8.90 -13.47
C ILE A 261 -29.99 -9.33 -14.89
N SER A 262 -31.13 -8.87 -15.40
CA SER A 262 -31.57 -9.18 -16.77
C SER A 262 -30.55 -8.71 -17.81
N THR A 263 -30.04 -7.49 -17.65
CA THR A 263 -29.02 -6.93 -18.54
C THR A 263 -27.72 -7.73 -18.49
N LEU A 264 -27.25 -8.10 -17.29
CA LEU A 264 -26.05 -8.91 -17.09
C LEU A 264 -26.19 -10.28 -17.77
N LEU A 265 -27.28 -10.99 -17.50
CA LEU A 265 -27.51 -12.34 -18.02
C LEU A 265 -27.77 -12.35 -19.54
N GLY A 266 -28.38 -11.29 -20.08
CA GLY A 266 -28.58 -11.13 -21.53
C GLY A 266 -27.31 -10.74 -22.29
N ALA A 267 -26.39 -10.00 -21.67
CA ALA A 267 -25.17 -9.52 -22.32
C ALA A 267 -23.97 -10.46 -22.15
N THR A 268 -23.94 -11.26 -21.07
CA THR A 268 -22.80 -12.11 -20.76
C THR A 268 -22.69 -13.30 -21.71
N LYS A 269 -21.47 -13.55 -22.20
CA LYS A 269 -21.10 -14.78 -22.91
C LYS A 269 -20.45 -15.82 -22.00
N TYR A 270 -20.32 -15.51 -20.70
CA TYR A 270 -19.66 -16.39 -19.76
C TYR A 270 -20.58 -17.54 -19.35
N PRO A 271 -20.18 -18.81 -19.56
CA PRO A 271 -21.10 -19.94 -19.44
C PRO A 271 -21.41 -20.32 -17.99
N SER A 272 -20.44 -20.19 -17.08
CA SER A 272 -20.56 -20.59 -15.67
C SER A 272 -20.76 -19.38 -14.78
N ILE A 273 -21.95 -18.78 -14.83
CA ILE A 273 -22.32 -17.61 -14.03
C ILE A 273 -23.58 -17.87 -13.22
N GLU A 274 -23.56 -17.47 -11.96
CA GLU A 274 -24.73 -17.38 -11.09
C GLU A 274 -24.90 -15.95 -10.58
N VAL A 275 -26.12 -15.64 -10.18
CA VAL A 275 -26.46 -14.38 -9.53
C VAL A 275 -27.00 -14.71 -8.14
N ILE A 276 -26.49 -14.04 -7.12
CA ILE A 276 -26.98 -14.14 -5.75
C ILE A 276 -27.62 -12.80 -5.39
N ALA A 277 -28.95 -12.73 -5.41
CA ALA A 277 -29.69 -11.56 -4.97
C ALA A 277 -29.82 -11.60 -3.44
N VAL A 278 -29.19 -10.64 -2.77
CA VAL A 278 -29.29 -10.48 -1.32
C VAL A 278 -30.39 -9.45 -1.06
N LEU A 279 -31.55 -9.93 -0.62
CA LEU A 279 -32.74 -9.10 -0.42
C LEU A 279 -32.81 -8.64 1.02
N ASP A 280 -32.78 -7.32 1.20
CA ASP A 280 -33.05 -6.70 2.48
C ASP A 280 -34.49 -7.02 2.94
N LYS A 281 -34.70 -7.09 4.26
CA LYS A 281 -36.02 -7.29 4.87
C LYS A 281 -37.09 -6.35 4.32
N GLU A 282 -36.73 -5.11 3.98
CA GLU A 282 -37.66 -4.09 3.49
C GLU A 282 -37.98 -4.21 1.99
N THR A 283 -37.46 -5.23 1.30
CA THR A 283 -37.70 -5.43 -0.14
C THR A 283 -39.18 -5.71 -0.43
N PRO A 284 -39.87 -4.87 -1.24
CA PRO A 284 -41.27 -5.09 -1.59
C PRO A 284 -41.49 -6.39 -2.37
N ASP A 285 -42.64 -7.05 -2.15
CA ASP A 285 -42.97 -8.34 -2.81
C ASP A 285 -43.04 -8.25 -4.34
N GLU A 286 -43.47 -7.10 -4.88
CA GLU A 286 -43.45 -6.85 -6.32
C GLU A 286 -42.01 -6.83 -6.86
N SER A 287 -41.13 -6.08 -6.20
CA SER A 287 -39.71 -6.03 -6.54
C SER A 287 -39.03 -7.39 -6.42
N ARG A 288 -39.34 -8.15 -5.36
CA ARG A 288 -38.87 -9.53 -5.18
C ARG A 288 -39.26 -10.42 -6.36
N ARG A 289 -40.53 -10.37 -6.80
CA ARG A 289 -41.00 -11.16 -7.95
C ARG A 289 -40.28 -10.79 -9.24
N GLU A 290 -40.08 -9.50 -9.51
CA GLU A 290 -39.33 -9.04 -10.69
C GLU A 290 -37.87 -9.50 -10.67
N ILE A 291 -37.21 -9.44 -9.50
CA ILE A 291 -35.82 -9.92 -9.33
C ILE A 291 -35.73 -11.43 -9.61
N ILE A 292 -36.65 -12.22 -9.05
CA ILE A 292 -36.71 -13.67 -9.28
C ILE A 292 -36.91 -13.98 -10.77
N ALA A 293 -37.85 -13.30 -11.42
CA ALA A 293 -38.10 -13.46 -12.84
C ALA A 293 -36.89 -13.10 -13.70
N ALA A 294 -36.18 -12.01 -13.36
CA ALA A 294 -35.01 -11.55 -14.12
C ALA A 294 -33.83 -12.52 -14.07
N GLY A 295 -33.61 -13.18 -12.93
CA GLY A 295 -32.49 -14.10 -12.76
C GLY A 295 -32.79 -15.55 -13.18
N GLY A 296 -34.07 -15.95 -13.16
CA GLY A 296 -34.52 -17.28 -13.60
C GLY A 296 -33.76 -18.42 -12.91
N GLY A 297 -33.43 -19.47 -13.65
CA GLY A 297 -32.70 -20.64 -13.13
C GLY A 297 -31.24 -20.38 -12.74
N ARG A 298 -30.73 -19.16 -12.95
CA ARG A 298 -29.35 -18.76 -12.55
C ARG A 298 -29.32 -17.90 -11.29
N LEU A 299 -30.48 -17.67 -10.67
CA LEU A 299 -30.60 -16.88 -9.47
C LEU A 299 -30.65 -17.75 -8.21
N GLN A 300 -29.88 -17.34 -7.21
CA GLN A 300 -30.11 -17.70 -5.83
C GLN A 300 -30.58 -16.46 -5.08
N VAL A 301 -31.63 -16.60 -4.28
CA VAL A 301 -32.11 -15.53 -3.38
C VAL A 301 -31.62 -15.83 -1.97
N VAL A 302 -31.07 -14.80 -1.32
CA VAL A 302 -30.66 -14.83 0.09
C VAL A 302 -31.36 -13.68 0.79
N ASP A 303 -32.18 -13.98 1.78
CA ASP A 303 -32.79 -12.95 2.62
C ASP A 303 -31.77 -12.47 3.67
N TYR A 304 -31.71 -11.15 3.87
CA TYR A 304 -30.80 -10.50 4.80
C TYR A 304 -31.57 -9.55 5.72
N ASP A 305 -31.55 -9.86 7.02
CA ASP A 305 -32.32 -9.18 8.07
C ASP A 305 -31.43 -8.47 9.11
N ARG A 306 -30.14 -8.35 8.83
CA ARG A 306 -29.16 -7.68 9.70
C ARG A 306 -28.91 -6.25 9.25
N PRO A 307 -28.32 -5.40 10.12
CA PRO A 307 -27.92 -4.05 9.73
C PRO A 307 -26.98 -4.06 8.51
N PHE A 308 -27.14 -3.07 7.65
CA PHE A 308 -26.25 -2.78 6.55
C PHE A 308 -25.38 -1.58 6.93
N ASN A 309 -24.08 -1.84 7.16
CA ASN A 309 -23.03 -0.99 7.77
C ASN A 309 -23.03 -0.94 9.30
#